data_AF-A0A660TIU0-F1
#
_entry.id   AF-A0A660TIU0-F1
#
_cell.length_a   1.000
_cell.length_b   1.000
_cell.length_c   1.000
_cell.angle_alpha   90.00
_cell.angle_beta   90.00
_cell.angle_gamma   90.00
#
_symmetry.space_group_name_H-M   'P 1'
#
loop_
_entity.id
_entity.type
_entity.pdbx_description
1 polymer ?
#
loop_
_entity_poly.entity_id
_entity_poly.type
_entity_poly.pdbx_seq_one_letter_code
_entity_poly.pdbx_strand_id
1 'polypeptide(L)'
;MTSMEFEGRTEREAVAKAAAELGSESFDVEVLEKSGGLFGRNKVRIRVRTLSAIPDPMASGDSSSAGSVKSKKQNNRPAQKESRPVERKKRVEEPEVDIDPPEEKVLKAVSSFVEGMIERMGY
;
A
#
# COMPACT_ATOMS: atom_id res chain seq x y z
N MET A 1 -18.45 0.20 -11.20
CA MET A 1 -17.34 0.26 -10.23
C MET A 1 -17.52 -0.85 -9.22
N THR A 2 -16.64 -1.85 -9.28
CA THR A 2 -16.63 -2.96 -8.32
C THR A 2 -15.66 -2.60 -7.19
N SER A 3 -16.08 -2.75 -5.94
CA SER A 3 -15.22 -2.52 -4.79
C SER A 3 -15.19 -3.75 -3.91
N MET A 4 -14.00 -4.19 -3.52
CA MET A 4 -13.78 -5.37 -2.69
C MET A 4 -13.07 -4.99 -1.39
N GLU A 5 -13.33 -5.71 -0.31
CA GLU A 5 -12.72 -5.46 1.00
C GLU A 5 -11.70 -6.54 1.34
N PHE A 6 -10.56 -6.12 1.86
CA PHE A 6 -9.44 -7.00 2.21
C PHE A 6 -8.95 -6.70 3.61
N GLU A 7 -8.48 -7.75 4.29
CA GLU A 7 -7.99 -7.66 5.66
C GLU A 7 -6.57 -8.24 5.79
N GLY A 8 -5.72 -7.56 6.56
CA GLY A 8 -4.37 -7.99 6.86
C GLY A 8 -3.94 -7.56 8.26
N ARG A 9 -2.79 -8.08 8.73
CA ARG A 9 -2.20 -7.61 9.99
C ARG A 9 -1.56 -6.23 9.83
N THR A 10 -1.16 -5.90 8.60
CA THR A 10 -0.61 -4.61 8.20
C THR A 10 -1.27 -4.13 6.91
N GLU A 11 -1.18 -2.84 6.62
CA GLU A 11 -1.65 -2.25 5.35
C GLU A 11 -1.02 -2.95 4.15
N ARG A 12 0.30 -3.17 4.20
CA ARG A 12 1.05 -3.83 3.12
C ARG A 12 0.55 -5.24 2.86
N GLU A 13 0.23 -6.00 3.91
CA GLU A 13 -0.31 -7.35 3.76
C GLU A 13 -1.71 -7.35 3.16
N ALA A 14 -2.58 -6.44 3.59
CA ALA A 14 -3.92 -6.31 3.04
C ALA A 14 -3.87 -5.94 1.54
N VAL A 15 -2.97 -5.01 1.17
CA VAL A 15 -2.75 -4.60 -0.23
C VAL A 15 -2.14 -5.74 -1.05
N ALA A 16 -1.20 -6.51 -0.50
CA ALA A 16 -0.61 -7.66 -1.18
C ALA A 16 -1.67 -8.74 -1.48
N LYS A 17 -2.62 -8.97 -0.56
CA LYS A 17 -3.76 -9.87 -0.81
C LYS A 17 -4.65 -9.35 -1.92
N ALA A 18 -4.97 -8.06 -1.89
CA ALA A 18 -5.75 -7.44 -2.96
C ALA A 18 -5.05 -7.53 -4.32
N ALA A 19 -3.75 -7.27 -4.38
CA ALA A 19 -2.95 -7.39 -5.60
C ALA A 19 -2.87 -8.83 -6.11
N ALA A 20 -2.83 -9.82 -5.22
CA ALA A 20 -2.84 -11.23 -5.61
C ALA A 20 -4.20 -11.66 -6.21
N GLU A 21 -5.30 -11.10 -5.72
CA GLU A 21 -6.65 -11.43 -6.20
C GLU A 21 -7.04 -10.63 -7.46
N LEU A 22 -6.65 -9.36 -7.53
CA LEU A 22 -6.97 -8.44 -8.64
C LEU A 22 -5.92 -8.45 -9.76
N GLY A 23 -4.72 -8.99 -9.50
CA GLY A 23 -3.60 -9.02 -10.43
C GLY A 23 -2.95 -7.65 -10.65
N SER A 24 -2.33 -7.47 -11.82
CA SER A 24 -1.57 -6.27 -12.21
C SER A 24 -2.43 -5.09 -12.69
N GLU A 25 -3.71 -5.04 -12.33
CA GLU A 25 -4.54 -3.86 -12.64
C GLU A 25 -4.22 -2.69 -11.69
N SER A 26 -4.37 -1.47 -12.19
CA SER A 26 -4.26 -0.27 -11.35
C SER A 26 -5.56 -0.10 -10.56
N PHE A 27 -5.46 -0.07 -9.23
CA PHE A 27 -6.61 0.03 -8.33
C PHE A 27 -6.38 1.11 -7.27
N ASP A 28 -7.48 1.75 -6.86
CA ASP A 28 -7.46 2.68 -5.74
C ASP A 28 -7.68 1.93 -4.43
N VAL A 29 -6.90 2.26 -3.40
CA VAL A 29 -6.99 1.67 -2.07
C VAL A 29 -7.46 2.72 -1.07
N GLU A 30 -8.53 2.42 -0.36
CA GLU A 30 -9.06 3.22 0.74
C GLU A 30 -8.92 2.42 2.04
N VAL A 31 -8.28 3.00 3.06
CA VAL A 31 -8.17 2.33 4.36
C VAL A 31 -9.41 2.63 5.18
N LEU A 32 -10.18 1.60 5.53
CA LEU A 32 -11.41 1.74 6.30
C LEU A 32 -11.13 1.77 7.80
N GLU A 33 -10.33 0.83 8.30
CA GLU A 33 -10.08 0.68 9.73
C GLU A 33 -8.65 0.18 9.98
N LYS A 34 -7.94 0.85 10.90
CA LYS A 34 -6.65 0.41 11.44
C LYS A 34 -6.84 0.11 12.93
N SER A 35 -7.17 -1.13 13.24
CA SER A 35 -7.18 -1.63 14.61
C SER A 35 -5.74 -2.01 14.99
N GLY A 36 -5.06 -1.15 15.73
CA GLY A 36 -3.64 -1.33 16.07
C GLY A 36 -3.27 -0.55 17.33
N GLY A 37 -3.80 -0.98 18.47
CA GLY A 37 -3.40 -0.50 19.81
C GLY A 37 -2.39 -1.44 20.45
N LEU A 38 -1.67 -0.94 21.47
CA LEU A 38 -0.55 -1.52 22.26
C LEU A 38 -0.60 -3.02 22.65
N PHE A 39 -1.66 -3.76 22.33
CA PHE A 39 -1.90 -5.16 22.71
C PHE A 39 -1.71 -6.17 21.57
N GLY A 40 -0.84 -5.88 20.59
CA GLY A 40 -0.34 -6.88 19.63
C GLY A 40 -1.39 -7.51 18.70
N ARG A 41 -2.59 -6.93 18.60
CA ARG A 41 -3.63 -7.34 17.66
C ARG A 41 -3.80 -6.26 16.61
N ASN A 42 -2.90 -6.29 15.64
CA ASN A 42 -2.93 -5.40 14.50
C ASN A 42 -3.83 -6.05 13.45
N LYS A 43 -4.92 -5.36 13.11
CA LYS A 43 -5.89 -5.74 12.07
C LYS A 43 -6.18 -4.50 11.25
N VAL A 44 -5.97 -4.59 9.95
CA VAL A 44 -6.19 -3.50 9.00
C VAL A 44 -7.17 -3.97 7.96
N ARG A 45 -8.21 -3.18 7.72
CA ARG A 45 -9.19 -3.38 6.67
C ARG A 45 -9.05 -2.31 5.60
N ILE A 46 -8.92 -2.74 4.35
CA ILE A 46 -8.85 -1.87 3.18
C ILE A 46 -10.00 -2.17 2.23
N ARG A 47 -10.46 -1.17 1.50
CA ARG A 47 -11.40 -1.30 0.39
C ARG A 47 -10.67 -0.94 -0.89
N VAL A 48 -10.73 -1.83 -1.87
CA VAL A 48 -10.05 -1.68 -3.15
C VAL A 48 -11.09 -1.47 -4.24
N ARG A 49 -10.92 -0.40 -5.02
CA ARG A 49 -11.76 -0.07 -6.17
C ARG A 49 -10.98 -0.37 -7.44
N THR A 50 -11.48 -1.29 -8.25
CA THR A 50 -10.89 -1.57 -9.57
C THR A 50 -11.49 -0.63 -10.61
N LEU A 51 -10.61 -0.04 -11.42
CA LEU A 51 -10.98 0.76 -12.59
C LEU A 51 -11.17 -0.16 -13.80
N SER A 52 -11.87 -1.28 -13.61
CA SER A 52 -12.21 -2.16 -14.73
C SER A 52 -13.44 -1.59 -15.44
N ALA A 53 -13.24 -1.29 -16.72
CA ALA A 53 -14.14 -0.64 -17.66
C ALA A 53 -14.31 0.89 -17.48
N ILE A 54 -13.71 1.60 -18.44
CA ILE A 54 -14.00 2.95 -18.93
C ILE A 54 -15.17 3.62 -18.16
N PRO A 55 -14.90 4.59 -17.27
CA PRO A 55 -15.98 5.40 -16.75
C PRO A 55 -16.57 6.20 -17.90
N ASP A 56 -17.85 6.03 -18.21
CA ASP A 56 -18.59 7.01 -18.99
C ASP A 56 -18.40 8.37 -18.30
N PRO A 57 -17.81 9.38 -18.96
CA PRO A 57 -17.54 10.68 -18.34
C PRO A 57 -18.82 11.47 -18.00
N MET A 58 -20.02 10.87 -18.12
CA MET A 58 -21.31 11.49 -17.85
C MET A 58 -22.01 11.01 -16.56
N ALA A 59 -21.49 10.03 -15.81
CA ALA A 59 -22.22 9.48 -14.65
C ALA A 59 -22.06 10.24 -13.32
N SER A 60 -21.69 11.53 -13.34
CA SER A 60 -21.68 12.38 -12.14
C SER A 60 -22.16 13.79 -12.47
N GLY A 61 -23.38 13.87 -12.98
CA GLY A 61 -24.17 15.09 -13.06
C GLY A 61 -25.42 14.97 -12.20
N ASP A 62 -25.30 15.20 -10.90
CA ASP A 62 -26.40 15.82 -10.14
C ASP A 62 -25.82 16.67 -9.01
N SER A 63 -25.46 17.89 -9.37
CA SER A 63 -25.35 19.01 -8.43
C SER A 63 -26.41 20.02 -8.84
N SER A 64 -27.64 19.72 -8.44
CA SER A 64 -28.74 20.68 -8.48
C SER A 64 -28.60 21.64 -7.29
N SER A 65 -27.86 22.73 -7.46
CA SER A 65 -28.18 23.99 -6.78
C SER A 65 -27.66 25.18 -7.56
N ALA A 66 -28.62 25.99 -7.99
CA ALA A 66 -28.50 27.17 -8.81
C ALA A 66 -27.59 28.25 -8.19
N GLY A 67 -26.82 28.92 -9.04
CA GLY A 67 -26.09 30.12 -8.64
C GLY A 67 -25.23 30.67 -9.78
N SER A 68 -25.63 31.80 -10.32
CA SER A 68 -25.15 32.46 -11.53
C SER A 68 -23.82 33.22 -11.34
N VAL A 69 -23.34 33.77 -12.47
CA VAL A 69 -22.43 34.93 -12.67
C VAL A 69 -20.90 34.72 -12.81
N LYS A 70 -20.48 34.55 -14.07
CA LYS A 70 -19.63 35.47 -14.87
C LYS A 70 -18.41 36.15 -14.19
N SER A 71 -17.20 35.86 -14.70
CA SER A 71 -16.08 36.80 -15.06
C SER A 71 -14.83 35.98 -15.41
N LYS A 72 -14.32 35.95 -16.65
CA LYS A 72 -13.53 36.94 -17.43
C LYS A 72 -12.00 36.84 -17.23
N LYS A 73 -11.31 36.42 -18.32
CA LYS A 73 -9.89 36.65 -18.71
C LYS A 73 -8.82 35.89 -17.89
N GLN A 74 -7.71 35.37 -18.43
CA GLN A 74 -6.85 35.92 -19.49
C GLN A 74 -5.75 34.92 -19.96
N ASN A 75 -5.46 34.94 -21.27
CA ASN A 75 -4.19 34.68 -22.00
C ASN A 75 -3.49 33.29 -21.96
N ASN A 76 -3.39 32.58 -23.11
CA ASN A 76 -2.33 32.65 -24.17
C ASN A 76 -0.94 32.20 -23.65
N ARG A 77 -0.20 31.20 -24.17
CA ARG A 77 -0.05 30.54 -25.49
C ARG A 77 0.74 29.20 -25.28
N PRO A 78 0.86 28.30 -26.28
CA PRO A 78 1.19 26.87 -26.13
C PRO A 78 2.60 26.45 -26.63
N ALA A 79 2.83 25.12 -26.59
CA ALA A 79 3.82 24.31 -27.35
C ALA A 79 5.26 24.28 -26.77
N GLN A 80 6.04 23.18 -26.75
CA GLN A 80 5.95 21.87 -27.41
C GLN A 80 7.11 20.97 -26.90
N LYS A 81 6.93 19.63 -27.06
CA LYS A 81 7.93 18.59 -27.43
C LYS A 81 9.16 18.32 -26.53
N GLU A 82 9.30 17.10 -26.00
CA GLU A 82 10.07 15.96 -26.60
C GLU A 82 11.58 16.17 -26.33
N SER A 83 12.27 15.40 -25.49
CA SER A 83 12.62 13.99 -25.69
C SER A 83 13.35 13.43 -24.44
N ARG A 84 13.04 12.19 -24.03
CA ARG A 84 13.99 11.39 -23.22
C ARG A 84 15.18 10.99 -24.09
N PRO A 85 16.34 10.68 -23.49
CA PRO A 85 16.68 9.28 -23.42
C PRO A 85 17.17 8.82 -22.04
N VAL A 86 16.98 7.52 -21.84
CA VAL A 86 17.31 6.70 -20.69
C VAL A 86 18.83 6.49 -20.61
N GLU A 87 19.47 6.76 -19.48
CA GLU A 87 20.78 6.15 -19.18
C GLU A 87 20.71 5.37 -17.87
N ARG A 88 20.59 4.06 -18.03
CA ARG A 88 20.80 3.04 -17.00
C ARG A 88 22.28 3.03 -16.64
N LYS A 89 22.63 3.27 -15.37
CA LYS A 89 23.86 2.72 -14.80
C LYS A 89 23.52 1.95 -13.52
N LYS A 90 23.72 0.63 -13.65
CA LYS A 90 23.72 -0.37 -12.59
C LYS A 90 24.65 0.07 -11.46
N ARG A 91 24.11 0.21 -10.26
CA ARG A 91 24.76 -0.26 -9.04
C ARG A 91 23.64 -0.69 -8.11
N VAL A 92 23.35 -1.98 -8.11
CA VAL A 92 22.65 -2.59 -6.98
C VAL A 92 23.69 -2.56 -5.87
N GLU A 93 23.67 -1.50 -5.07
CA GLU A 93 24.17 -1.59 -3.70
C GLU A 93 23.22 -2.57 -3.03
N GLU A 94 23.72 -3.79 -2.82
CA GLU A 94 23.13 -4.69 -1.86
C GLU A 94 22.96 -3.88 -0.57
N PRO A 95 21.76 -3.83 0.03
CA PRO A 95 21.64 -3.22 1.34
C PRO A 95 22.53 -4.07 2.25
N GLU A 96 23.68 -3.54 2.65
CA GLU A 96 24.41 -4.04 3.81
C GLU A 96 23.42 -3.94 4.95
N VAL A 97 22.81 -5.07 5.28
CA VAL A 97 21.92 -5.15 6.43
C VAL A 97 22.89 -5.05 7.60
N ASP A 98 23.05 -3.85 8.14
CA ASP A 98 23.64 -3.60 9.45
C ASP A 98 22.75 -4.32 10.49
N ILE A 99 22.87 -5.64 10.53
CA ILE A 99 22.32 -6.45 11.61
C ILE A 99 23.29 -6.19 12.75
N ASP A 100 22.94 -5.22 13.60
CA ASP A 100 23.58 -5.04 14.89
C ASP A 100 23.76 -6.43 15.53
N PRO A 101 24.96 -6.77 16.03
CA PRO A 101 25.19 -8.07 16.65
C PRO A 101 24.10 -8.29 17.70
N PRO A 102 23.39 -9.43 17.66
CA PRO A 102 22.24 -9.64 18.51
C PRO A 102 22.65 -9.44 19.97
N GLU A 103 21.88 -8.62 20.69
CA GLU A 103 22.14 -8.39 22.11
C GLU A 103 22.22 -9.74 22.83
N GLU A 104 23.17 -9.91 23.76
CA GLU A 104 23.38 -11.17 24.50
C GLU A 104 22.09 -11.71 25.16
N LYS A 105 21.19 -10.80 25.52
CA LYS A 105 19.86 -11.11 26.07
C LYS A 105 18.97 -11.85 25.08
N VAL A 106 19.04 -11.49 23.80
CA VAL A 106 18.28 -12.14 22.71
C VAL A 106 18.80 -13.55 22.49
N LEU A 107 20.13 -13.71 22.43
CA LEU A 107 20.78 -15.03 22.32
C LEU A 107 20.37 -15.94 23.49
N LYS A 108 20.38 -15.42 24.72
CA LYS A 108 19.96 -16.15 25.92
C LYS A 108 18.47 -16.50 25.94
N ALA A 109 17.62 -15.61 25.46
CA ALA A 109 16.19 -15.87 25.35
C ALA A 109 15.92 -17.01 24.36
N VAL A 110 16.55 -16.96 23.18
CA VAL A 110 16.45 -18.01 22.16
C VAL A 110 16.98 -19.34 22.69
N SER A 111 18.13 -19.35 23.37
CA SER A 111 18.68 -20.58 23.94
C SER A 111 17.75 -21.20 24.98
N SER A 112 17.24 -20.40 25.94
CA SER A 112 16.32 -20.88 26.97
C SER A 112 14.99 -21.40 26.40
N PHE A 113 14.52 -20.82 25.31
CA PHE A 113 13.32 -21.27 24.62
C PHE A 113 13.52 -22.62 23.95
N VAL A 114 14.64 -22.79 23.23
CA VAL A 114 15.00 -24.06 22.58
C VAL A 114 15.23 -25.15 23.63
N GLU A 115 15.92 -24.83 24.73
CA GLU A 115 16.14 -25.74 25.85
C GLU A 115 14.81 -26.21 26.47
N GLY A 116 13.89 -25.28 26.76
CA GLY A 116 12.55 -25.63 27.26
C GLY A 116 11.69 -26.43 26.27
N MET A 117 11.89 -26.24 24.96
CA MET A 117 11.25 -27.08 23.94
C MET A 117 11.82 -28.50 23.92
N ILE A 118 13.14 -28.64 24.04
CA ILE A 118 13.83 -29.93 24.07
C ILE A 118 13.43 -30.71 25.31
N GLU A 119 13.46 -30.08 26.49
CA GLU A 119 13.02 -30.69 27.76
C GLU A 119 11.59 -31.20 27.68
N ARG A 120 10.69 -30.42 27.07
CA ARG A 120 9.28 -30.79 26.93
C ARG A 120 9.04 -31.90 25.92
N MET A 121 9.88 -32.00 24.89
CA MET A 121 9.77 -33.00 23.83
C MET A 121 10.55 -34.28 24.14
N GLY A 122 11.45 -34.27 25.14
CA GLY A 122 12.21 -35.44 25.57
C GLY A 122 13.24 -35.91 24.54
N TYR A 123 13.88 -34.96 23.85
CA TYR A 123 15.01 -35.24 22.95
C TYR A 123 16.35 -35.33 23.69
#